data_AF-A0A2E1ZIB2-F1
#
_entry.id   AF-A0A2E1ZIB2-F1
#
_cell.length_a   1.000
_cell.length_b   1.000
_cell.length_c   1.000
_cell.angle_alpha   90.00
_cell.angle_beta   90.00
_cell.angle_gamma   90.00
#
_symmetry.space_group_name_H-M   'P 1'
#
loop_
_entity.id
_entity.type
_entity.pdbx_description
1 polymer ?
#
loop_
_entity_poly.entity_id
_entity_poly.type
_entity_poly.pdbx_seq_one_letter_code
_entity_poly.pdbx_strand_id
1 'polypeptide(L)'
;MQSYYSIASLSARNRNLFYSVIPLRLVIPVVVGCWFSESSFGQSSSTYNVPLTEHGHPDLQGLWSDQTRTPFERPTALGTKRNYTETEIAELISAAQRAAERTQQPLDAGRGAPPAGVTITNQPDVNF
;
A
#
# COMPACT_ATOMS: atom_id res chain seq x y z
N MET A 1 51.28 81.73 -1.95
CA MET A 1 49.84 81.48 -1.74
C MET A 1 49.26 81.09 -3.09
N GLN A 2 48.78 79.86 -3.25
CA GLN A 2 47.45 79.59 -3.79
C GLN A 2 47.16 78.12 -3.51
N SER A 3 46.12 77.92 -2.72
CA SER A 3 45.68 76.65 -2.17
C SER A 3 44.54 76.07 -3.02
N TYR A 4 44.32 74.78 -2.82
CA TYR A 4 43.08 74.00 -2.97
C TYR A 4 42.97 73.00 -4.13
N TYR A 5 42.43 71.87 -3.69
CA TYR A 5 42.31 70.53 -4.26
C TYR A 5 41.33 70.43 -5.43
N SER A 6 41.56 69.48 -6.33
CA SER A 6 40.49 68.77 -7.03
C SER A 6 41.00 67.40 -7.49
N ILE A 7 40.48 66.35 -6.87
CA ILE A 7 40.82 64.95 -7.12
C ILE A 7 40.25 64.51 -8.46
N ALA A 8 41.13 64.41 -9.46
CA ALA A 8 40.81 63.86 -10.77
C ALA A 8 40.72 62.33 -10.73
N SER A 9 39.67 61.84 -11.36
CA SER A 9 39.33 60.46 -11.70
C SER A 9 40.47 59.63 -12.33
N LEU A 10 40.52 58.32 -12.07
CA LEU A 10 40.17 57.25 -13.05
C LEU A 10 40.55 55.86 -12.51
N SER A 11 39.56 54.96 -12.55
CA SER A 11 39.65 53.58 -13.04
C SER A 11 41.01 52.86 -13.02
N ALA A 12 41.12 51.85 -12.15
CA ALA A 12 41.87 50.64 -12.49
C ALA A 12 41.24 49.40 -11.85
N ARG A 13 40.55 48.67 -12.73
CA ARG A 13 39.92 47.36 -12.58
C ARG A 13 40.90 46.34 -11.97
N ASN A 14 40.63 45.90 -10.75
CA ASN A 14 41.51 44.98 -10.03
C ASN A 14 41.38 43.56 -10.59
N ARG A 15 42.46 43.09 -11.20
CA ARG A 15 42.68 41.71 -11.67
C ARG A 15 43.10 40.91 -10.46
N ASN A 16 42.37 39.85 -10.10
CA ASN A 16 42.95 38.67 -9.46
C ASN A 16 42.08 37.44 -9.76
N LEU A 17 42.74 36.49 -10.43
CA LEU A 17 42.25 35.20 -10.90
C LEU A 17 42.15 34.18 -9.76
N PHE A 18 41.52 33.04 -10.09
CA PHE A 18 41.57 31.74 -9.41
C PHE A 18 40.50 31.44 -8.35
N TYR A 19 39.26 31.19 -8.81
CA TYR A 19 38.49 30.04 -8.33
C TYR A 19 37.80 29.35 -9.52
N SER A 20 38.41 28.26 -9.95
CA SER A 20 37.76 27.17 -10.66
C SER A 20 36.74 26.52 -9.71
N VAL A 21 35.45 26.46 -10.07
CA VAL A 21 34.59 25.26 -9.90
C VAL A 21 33.15 25.52 -10.38
N ILE A 22 32.74 24.69 -11.35
CA ILE A 22 31.36 24.31 -11.75
C ILE A 22 30.54 25.38 -12.49
N PRO A 23 30.20 25.20 -13.79
CA PRO A 23 29.35 26.15 -14.50
C PRO A 23 27.92 26.08 -13.95
N LEU A 24 27.46 27.23 -13.45
CA LEU A 24 26.10 27.58 -12.99
C LEU A 24 24.94 27.16 -13.93
N ARG A 25 25.24 26.60 -15.12
CA ARG A 25 24.26 26.18 -16.12
C ARG A 25 23.56 24.85 -15.85
N LEU A 26 24.03 24.07 -14.87
CA LEU A 26 23.37 22.82 -14.43
C LEU A 26 22.56 22.95 -13.13
N VAL A 27 22.71 24.03 -12.37
CA VAL A 27 21.99 24.22 -11.09
C VAL A 27 20.53 24.64 -11.31
N ILE A 28 20.28 25.44 -12.36
CA ILE A 28 18.96 25.97 -12.69
C ILE A 28 17.92 24.87 -13.02
N PRO A 29 18.20 23.84 -13.85
CA PRO A 29 17.21 22.78 -14.11
C PRO A 29 16.97 21.89 -12.89
N VAL A 30 17.95 21.73 -11.98
CA VAL A 30 17.79 20.95 -10.75
C VAL A 30 16.88 21.66 -9.75
N VAL A 31 17.01 22.98 -9.60
CA VAL A 31 16.13 23.76 -8.73
C VAL A 31 14.72 23.81 -9.31
N VAL A 32 14.55 24.05 -10.62
CA VAL A 32 13.22 24.07 -11.27
C VAL A 32 12.52 22.70 -11.23
N GLY A 33 13.26 21.60 -11.39
CA GLY A 33 12.71 20.24 -11.24
C GLY A 33 12.21 19.95 -9.82
N CYS A 34 12.79 20.59 -8.80
CA CYS A 34 12.36 20.46 -7.40
C CYS A 34 11.08 21.24 -7.07
N TRP A 35 10.73 22.26 -7.88
CA TRP A 35 9.44 22.95 -7.79
C TRP A 35 8.30 22.20 -8.48
N PHE A 36 8.60 21.18 -9.29
CA PHE A 36 7.58 20.29 -9.88
C PHE A 36 7.15 19.23 -8.85
N SER A 37 6.76 19.70 -7.66
CA SER A 37 6.29 18.84 -6.57
C SER A 37 4.92 18.28 -6.94
N GLU A 38 4.92 16.97 -7.21
CA GLU A 38 3.90 16.00 -6.79
C GLU A 38 2.43 16.45 -6.94
N SER A 39 1.93 16.40 -8.17
CA SER A 39 0.49 16.29 -8.34
C SER A 39 0.05 14.87 -7.98
N SER A 40 -0.35 14.67 -6.72
CA SER A 40 -1.05 13.45 -6.28
C SER A 40 -2.49 13.45 -6.83
N PHE A 41 -2.65 13.09 -8.10
CA PHE A 41 -3.97 12.75 -8.67
C PHE A 41 -4.25 11.27 -8.39
N GLY A 42 -5.02 10.96 -7.35
CA GLY A 42 -5.27 9.54 -7.04
C GLY A 42 -6.41 9.20 -6.09
N GLN A 43 -6.97 10.14 -5.32
CA GLN A 43 -8.08 9.82 -4.41
C GLN A 43 -9.16 10.88 -4.45
N SER A 44 -10.09 10.70 -5.40
CA SER A 44 -11.42 11.27 -5.26
C SER A 44 -12.08 10.61 -4.05
N SER A 45 -12.22 11.33 -2.94
CA SER A 45 -13.00 10.85 -1.80
C SER A 45 -14.48 10.91 -2.17
N SER A 46 -14.99 9.90 -2.87
CA SER A 46 -16.43 9.73 -3.01
C SER A 46 -16.98 9.39 -1.64
N THR A 47 -17.86 10.24 -1.10
CA THR A 47 -18.59 9.91 0.13
C THR A 47 -19.51 8.74 -0.18
N TYR A 48 -19.22 7.59 0.42
CA TYR A 48 -20.07 6.41 0.28
C TYR A 48 -21.45 6.70 0.89
N ASN A 49 -22.50 6.57 0.08
CA ASN A 49 -23.88 6.69 0.53
C ASN A 49 -24.45 5.28 0.72
N VAL A 50 -24.89 4.97 1.93
CA VAL A 50 -25.40 3.63 2.28
C VAL A 50 -26.75 3.44 1.57
N PRO A 51 -26.91 2.44 0.70
CA PRO A 51 -28.21 2.13 0.12
C PRO A 51 -29.19 1.77 1.25
N LEU A 52 -30.39 2.35 1.20
CA LEU A 52 -31.44 2.10 2.19
C LEU A 52 -32.57 1.29 1.55
N THR A 53 -33.21 0.45 2.36
CA THR A 53 -34.48 -0.20 2.04
C THR A 53 -35.61 0.83 2.00
N GLU A 54 -36.78 0.43 1.49
CA GLU A 54 -37.99 1.26 1.47
C GLU A 54 -38.44 1.75 2.86
N HIS A 55 -37.97 1.07 3.92
CA HIS A 55 -38.23 1.42 5.31
C HIS A 55 -37.14 2.32 5.93
N GLY A 56 -36.16 2.76 5.14
CA GLY A 56 -35.09 3.65 5.60
C GLY A 56 -33.96 2.97 6.40
N HIS A 57 -33.89 1.63 6.38
CA HIS A 57 -32.81 0.87 7.01
C HIS A 57 -31.70 0.56 6.00
N PRO A 58 -30.43 0.41 6.41
CA PRO A 58 -29.37 -0.07 5.51
C PRO A 58 -29.77 -1.35 4.78
N ASP A 59 -29.59 -1.35 3.46
CA ASP A 59 -29.84 -2.53 2.64
C ASP A 59 -28.67 -3.51 2.78
N LEU A 60 -28.93 -4.63 3.44
CA LEU A 60 -27.98 -5.72 3.68
C LEU A 60 -28.27 -6.92 2.75
N GLN A 61 -28.97 -6.72 1.65
CA GLN A 61 -29.15 -7.77 0.64
C GLN A 61 -27.83 -8.10 -0.06
N GLY A 62 -27.66 -9.36 -0.48
CA GLY A 62 -26.45 -9.83 -1.14
C GLY A 62 -26.13 -11.30 -0.84
N LEU A 63 -24.98 -11.75 -1.31
CA LEU A 63 -24.46 -13.09 -1.04
C LEU A 63 -23.70 -13.09 0.29
N TRP A 64 -24.33 -13.64 1.33
CA TRP A 64 -23.70 -13.89 2.61
C TRP A 64 -23.13 -15.31 2.66
N SER A 65 -21.96 -15.47 3.27
CA SER A 65 -21.34 -16.78 3.51
C SER A 65 -21.59 -17.18 4.96
N ASP A 66 -22.09 -18.38 5.18
CA ASP A 66 -22.40 -18.98 6.49
C ASP A 66 -21.29 -19.94 6.97
N GLN A 67 -20.10 -19.86 6.36
CA GLN A 67 -19.00 -20.77 6.64
C GLN A 67 -18.53 -20.69 8.10
N THR A 68 -18.89 -21.70 8.88
CA THR A 68 -18.43 -21.89 10.25
C THR A 68 -17.56 -23.14 10.32
N ARG A 69 -16.36 -23.03 10.91
CA ARG A 69 -15.45 -24.17 11.12
C ARG A 69 -15.94 -25.14 12.20
N THR A 70 -16.77 -24.65 13.10
CA THR A 70 -17.38 -25.41 14.20
C THR A 70 -18.75 -25.94 13.77
N PRO A 71 -18.92 -27.26 13.58
CA PRO A 71 -20.22 -27.81 13.21
C PRO A 71 -21.23 -27.61 14.35
N PHE A 72 -22.51 -27.41 13.99
CA PHE A 72 -23.59 -27.28 14.97
C PHE A 72 -23.83 -28.56 15.76
N GLU A 73 -23.69 -29.71 15.10
CA GLU A 73 -23.84 -31.03 15.72
C GLU A 73 -22.48 -31.70 15.87
N ARG A 74 -22.39 -32.65 16.82
CA ARG A 74 -21.18 -33.45 16.98
C ARG A 74 -20.95 -34.31 15.73
N PRO A 75 -19.74 -34.30 15.14
CA PRO A 75 -19.41 -35.19 14.03
C PRO A 75 -19.67 -36.67 14.38
N THR A 76 -20.34 -37.39 13.47
CA THR A 76 -20.68 -38.81 13.64
C THR A 76 -19.45 -39.68 13.85
N ALA A 77 -18.31 -39.31 13.25
CA ALA A 77 -17.03 -39.99 13.42
C ALA A 77 -16.53 -40.02 14.87
N LEU A 78 -16.95 -39.06 15.72
CA LEU A 78 -16.56 -39.03 17.13
C LEU A 78 -17.43 -39.95 18.01
N GLY A 79 -18.63 -40.35 17.56
CA GLY A 79 -19.50 -41.28 18.27
C GLY A 79 -19.56 -41.04 19.79
N THR A 80 -19.16 -42.05 20.57
CA THR A 80 -19.13 -42.05 22.04
C THR A 80 -17.81 -41.55 22.64
N LYS A 81 -16.85 -41.08 21.83
CA LYS A 81 -15.56 -40.58 22.29
C LYS A 81 -15.75 -39.36 23.20
N ARG A 82 -15.24 -39.46 24.42
CA ARG A 82 -15.41 -38.42 25.46
C ARG A 82 -14.26 -37.44 25.54
N ASN A 83 -13.06 -37.89 25.24
CA ASN A 83 -11.82 -37.15 25.39
C ASN A 83 -10.85 -37.52 24.27
N TYR A 84 -9.97 -36.58 23.93
CA TYR A 84 -8.82 -36.82 23.07
C TYR A 84 -7.61 -37.15 23.92
N THR A 85 -6.74 -38.02 23.42
CA THR A 85 -5.42 -38.22 24.00
C THR A 85 -4.50 -37.08 23.60
N GLU A 86 -3.40 -36.90 24.33
CA GLU A 86 -2.41 -35.87 24.01
C GLU A 86 -1.81 -36.06 22.61
N THR A 87 -1.58 -37.31 22.19
CA THR A 87 -1.07 -37.64 20.86
C THR A 87 -2.05 -37.23 19.76
N GLU A 88 -3.34 -37.49 19.94
CA GLU A 88 -4.37 -37.09 18.97
C GLU A 88 -4.52 -35.57 18.87
N ILE A 89 -4.41 -34.86 20.00
CA ILE A 89 -4.42 -33.40 20.01
C ILE A 89 -3.21 -32.86 19.26
N ALA A 90 -2.01 -33.42 19.50
CA ALA A 90 -0.81 -33.02 18.79
C ALA A 90 -0.95 -33.21 17.27
N GLU A 91 -1.54 -34.33 16.84
CA GLU A 91 -1.83 -34.57 15.43
C GLU A 91 -2.82 -33.54 14.84
N LEU A 92 -3.91 -33.24 15.55
CA LEU A 92 -4.89 -32.24 15.12
C LEU A 92 -4.28 -30.83 14.99
N ILE A 93 -3.46 -30.43 15.96
CA ILE A 93 -2.75 -29.16 15.93
C ILE A 93 -1.78 -29.12 14.75
N SER A 94 -1.00 -30.18 14.53
CA SER A 94 -0.05 -30.26 13.40
C SER A 94 -0.76 -30.18 12.04
N ALA A 95 -1.96 -30.76 11.93
CA ALA A 95 -2.77 -30.68 10.71
C ALA A 95 -3.30 -29.26 10.49
N ALA A 96 -3.76 -28.59 11.55
CA ALA A 96 -4.20 -27.21 11.50
C ALA A 96 -3.07 -26.24 11.11
N GLN A 97 -1.87 -26.43 11.67
CA GLN A 97 -0.68 -25.65 11.33
C GLN A 97 -0.30 -25.80 9.85
N ARG A 98 -0.23 -27.04 9.33
CA ARG A 98 0.04 -27.28 7.89
C ARG A 98 -1.02 -26.68 6.97
N ALA A 99 -2.27 -26.57 7.42
CA ALA A 99 -3.32 -25.89 6.65
C ALA A 99 -3.13 -24.37 6.64
N ALA A 100 -2.76 -23.79 7.80
CA ALA A 100 -2.44 -22.37 7.91
C ALA A 100 -1.22 -22.01 7.07
N GLU A 101 -0.13 -22.77 7.17
CA GLU A 101 1.10 -22.58 6.39
C GLU A 101 0.82 -22.56 4.89
N ARG A 102 0.02 -23.50 4.38
CA ARG A 102 -0.39 -23.51 2.96
C ARG A 102 -1.14 -22.26 2.55
N THR A 103 -2.01 -21.74 3.41
CA THR A 103 -2.79 -20.53 3.13
C THR A 103 -1.93 -19.26 3.22
N GLN A 104 -0.81 -19.30 3.95
CA GLN A 104 0.11 -18.18 4.13
C GLN A 104 1.25 -18.14 3.10
N GLN A 105 1.30 -19.10 2.17
CA GLN A 105 2.32 -19.09 1.13
C GLN A 105 2.17 -17.83 0.26
N PRO A 106 3.29 -17.16 -0.10
CA PRO A 106 3.24 -16.03 -1.00
C PRO A 106 2.56 -16.44 -2.31
N LEU A 107 1.62 -15.63 -2.76
CA LEU A 107 1.02 -15.78 -4.07
C LEU A 107 2.08 -15.50 -5.15
N ASP A 108 1.97 -16.18 -6.29
CA ASP A 108 2.86 -15.95 -7.43
C ASP A 108 2.62 -14.54 -7.99
N ALA A 109 3.63 -13.67 -7.89
CA ALA A 109 3.58 -12.31 -8.41
C ALA A 109 3.47 -12.24 -9.94
N GLY A 110 3.83 -13.31 -10.65
CA GLY A 110 3.75 -13.41 -12.13
C GLY A 110 2.41 -13.93 -12.66
N ARG A 111 1.42 -14.19 -11.81
CA ARG A 111 0.11 -14.70 -12.21
C ARG A 111 -0.68 -13.69 -13.04
N GLY A 112 -1.27 -14.16 -14.14
CA GLY A 112 -2.18 -13.37 -14.99
C GLY A 112 -3.56 -13.14 -14.35
N ALA A 113 -4.33 -12.20 -14.91
CA ALA A 113 -5.70 -11.93 -14.47
C ALA A 113 -6.57 -13.20 -14.55
N PRO A 114 -7.51 -13.40 -13.62
CA PRO A 114 -8.47 -14.50 -13.71
C PRO A 114 -9.30 -14.38 -14.99
N PRO A 115 -9.76 -15.52 -15.56
CA PRO A 115 -10.56 -15.51 -16.78
C PRO A 115 -11.89 -14.76 -16.56
N ALA A 116 -12.33 -14.01 -17.57
CA ALA A 116 -13.58 -13.28 -17.51
C ALA A 116 -14.78 -14.24 -17.35
N GLY A 117 -15.71 -13.89 -16.46
CA GLY A 117 -16.92 -14.68 -16.22
C GLY A 117 -16.84 -15.71 -15.08
N VAL A 118 -15.75 -15.73 -14.31
CA VAL A 118 -15.68 -16.53 -13.08
C VAL A 118 -16.60 -15.94 -12.00
N THR A 119 -17.25 -16.81 -11.23
CA THR A 119 -18.08 -16.43 -10.09
C THR A 119 -17.23 -15.75 -9.01
N ILE A 120 -17.41 -14.44 -8.84
CA ILE A 120 -16.81 -13.69 -7.73
C ILE A 120 -17.62 -14.03 -6.46
N THR A 121 -17.00 -14.76 -5.54
CA THR A 121 -17.58 -15.04 -4.23
C THR A 121 -17.09 -14.00 -3.21
N ASN A 122 -17.68 -13.98 -2.02
CA ASN A 122 -17.20 -13.20 -0.88
C ASN A 122 -16.02 -13.87 -0.15
N GLN A 123 -15.54 -15.00 -0.65
CA GLN A 123 -14.38 -15.69 -0.08
C GLN A 123 -13.11 -14.95 -0.51
N PRO A 124 -12.15 -14.69 0.40
CA PRO A 124 -10.81 -14.32 -0.01
C PRO A 124 -10.30 -15.43 -0.91
N ASP A 125 -9.79 -15.06 -2.08
CA ASP A 125 -9.31 -16.07 -2.99
C ASP A 125 -8.04 -16.72 -2.43
N VAL A 126 -8.16 -18.00 -2.11
CA VAL A 126 -7.06 -18.83 -1.60
C VAL A 126 -6.31 -19.56 -2.70
N ASN A 127 -6.84 -19.55 -3.93
CA ASN A 127 -6.38 -20.29 -5.12
C ASN A 127 -6.31 -19.41 -6.40
N PHE A 128 -6.07 -18.10 -6.25
CA PHE A 128 -5.45 -17.30 -7.28
C PHE A 128 -3.92 -17.37 -7.08
#